data_AF-A4RSN4-F1
#
_entry.id   AF-A4RSN4-F1
#
_cell.length_a   1.000
_cell.length_b   1.000
_cell.length_c   1.000
_cell.angle_alpha   90.00
_cell.angle_beta   90.00
_cell.angle_gamma   90.00
#
_symmetry.space_group_name_H-M   'P 1'
#
loop_
_entity.id
_entity.type
_entity.pdbx_description
1 polymer ?
#
loop_
_entity_poly.entity_id
_entity_poly.type
_entity_poly.pdbx_seq_one_letter_code
_entity_poly.pdbx_strand_id
1 'polypeptide(L)'
;MPTAHEADASVAREQDRFLPVANINRIMKKALPANAKIAKDAKETVQECVSEFISFITSEASDKCQREKRKTINGDDLLWAMSTLGFEEYIRPLRVYLQGYRNVSSIFFHELVF
;
A
#
# COMPACT_ATOMS: atom_id res chain seq x y z
N MET A 1 20.46 24.09 -10.43
CA MET A 1 20.89 22.77 -9.94
C MET A 1 20.61 22.73 -8.46
N PRO A 2 19.98 21.67 -7.91
CA PRO A 2 19.78 21.55 -6.48
C PRO A 2 21.14 21.59 -5.78
N THR A 3 21.23 22.29 -4.65
CA THR A 3 22.44 22.27 -3.85
C THR A 3 22.64 20.87 -3.24
N ALA A 4 23.88 20.46 -2.96
CA ALA A 4 24.17 19.12 -2.43
C ALA A 4 23.36 18.77 -1.16
N HIS A 5 22.97 19.78 -0.38
CA HIS A 5 22.13 19.63 0.81
C HIS A 5 20.64 19.37 0.48
N GLU A 6 20.12 19.92 -0.63
CA GLU A 6 18.76 19.65 -1.11
C GLU A 6 18.65 18.28 -1.79
N ALA A 7 19.71 17.84 -2.47
CA ALA A 7 19.79 16.51 -3.07
C ALA A 7 19.80 15.41 -1.99
N ASP A 8 20.58 15.57 -0.93
CA ASP A 8 20.64 14.63 0.21
C ASP A 8 19.29 14.54 0.95
N ALA A 9 18.63 15.68 1.18
CA ALA A 9 17.29 15.72 1.75
C ALA A 9 16.23 15.09 0.84
N SER A 10 16.36 15.18 -0.49
CA SER A 10 15.44 14.53 -1.42
C SER A 10 15.58 13.01 -1.42
N VAL A 11 16.82 12.49 -1.37
CA VAL A 11 17.10 11.05 -1.30
C VAL A 11 16.62 10.45 0.03
N ALA A 12 16.80 11.16 1.15
CA ALA A 12 16.26 10.73 2.44
C ALA A 12 14.72 10.64 2.43
N ARG A 13 14.05 11.64 1.84
CA ARG A 13 12.58 11.64 1.70
C ARG A 13 12.07 10.56 0.75
N GLU A 14 12.88 10.15 -0.22
CA GLU A 14 12.53 9.08 -1.15
C GLU A 14 12.66 7.70 -0.47
N GLN A 15 13.70 7.51 0.36
CA GLN A 15 13.83 6.31 1.19
C GLN A 15 12.72 6.15 2.21
N ASP A 16 12.18 7.25 2.77
CA ASP A 16 11.03 7.21 3.68
C ASP A 16 9.76 6.63 3.04
N ARG A 17 9.65 6.65 1.71
CA ARG A 17 8.50 6.08 0.97
C ARG A 17 8.59 4.57 0.81
N PHE A 18 9.77 4.00 1.00
CA PHE A 18 10.01 2.60 0.73
C PHE A 18 9.72 1.73 1.96
N LEU A 19 8.99 0.62 1.73
CA LEU A 19 8.87 -0.41 2.75
C LEU A 19 10.23 -1.07 3.00
N PRO A 20 10.53 -1.55 4.22
CA PRO A 20 11.80 -2.22 4.51
C PRO A 20 12.08 -3.39 3.55
N VAL A 21 13.27 -3.42 2.95
CA VAL A 21 13.69 -4.47 1.99
C VAL A 21 13.52 -5.88 2.57
N ALA A 22 13.69 -6.04 3.89
CA ALA A 22 13.46 -7.32 4.57
C ALA A 22 12.01 -7.82 4.44
N ASN A 23 11.03 -6.92 4.49
CA ASN A 23 9.62 -7.25 4.29
C ASN A 23 9.33 -7.62 2.83
N ILE A 24 9.90 -6.88 1.88
CA ILE A 24 9.82 -7.20 0.44
C ILE A 24 10.35 -8.60 0.17
N ASN A 25 11.58 -8.90 0.62
CA ASN A 25 12.21 -10.21 0.48
C ASN A 25 11.35 -11.34 1.09
N ARG A 26 10.78 -11.12 2.28
CA ARG A 26 9.91 -12.11 2.94
C ARG A 26 8.65 -12.41 2.13
N ILE A 27 8.03 -11.41 1.53
CA ILE A 27 6.83 -11.59 0.70
C ILE A 27 7.19 -12.28 -0.62
N MET A 28 8.22 -11.81 -1.32
CA MET A 28 8.66 -12.42 -2.58
C MET A 28 9.01 -13.90 -2.42
N LYS A 29 9.69 -14.28 -1.32
CA LYS A 29 10.01 -15.69 -1.05
C LYS A 29 8.80 -16.59 -0.88
N LYS A 30 7.63 -16.08 -0.44
CA LYS A 30 6.41 -16.88 -0.32
C LYS A 30 5.89 -17.37 -1.67
N ALA A 31 6.23 -16.68 -2.75
CA ALA A 31 5.86 -17.05 -4.12
C ALA A 31 6.90 -17.97 -4.79
N LEU A 32 7.98 -18.35 -4.09
CA LEU A 32 9.09 -19.11 -4.64
C LEU A 32 9.37 -20.40 -3.85
N PRO A 33 10.06 -21.39 -4.43
CA PRO A 33 10.55 -22.55 -3.70
C PRO A 33 11.46 -22.17 -2.51
N ALA A 34 11.47 -23.00 -1.48
CA ALA A 34 12.14 -22.70 -0.19
C ALA A 34 13.64 -22.35 -0.33
N ASN A 35 14.33 -22.93 -1.30
CA ASN A 35 15.76 -22.74 -1.56
C ASN A 35 16.08 -21.66 -2.60
N ALA A 36 15.06 -20.99 -3.15
CA ALA A 36 15.26 -19.95 -4.15
C ALA A 36 16.02 -18.73 -3.56
N LYS A 37 16.92 -18.19 -4.36
CA LYS A 37 17.65 -16.95 -4.07
C LYS A 37 17.08 -15.82 -4.91
N ILE A 38 16.97 -14.64 -4.32
CA ILE A 38 16.50 -13.42 -4.99
C ILE A 38 17.67 -12.45 -5.04
N ALA A 39 18.00 -11.97 -6.24
CA ALA A 39 19.04 -10.98 -6.45
C ALA A 39 18.76 -9.69 -5.66
N LYS A 40 19.82 -8.94 -5.32
CA LYS A 40 19.69 -7.65 -4.63
C LYS A 40 18.80 -6.69 -5.44
N ASP A 41 19.17 -6.50 -6.71
CA ASP A 41 18.50 -5.57 -7.62
C ASP A 41 17.02 -5.93 -7.81
N ALA A 42 16.68 -7.22 -7.87
CA ALA A 42 15.28 -7.66 -7.96
C ALA A 42 14.45 -7.26 -6.72
N LYS A 43 15.04 -7.24 -5.52
CA LYS A 43 14.35 -6.78 -4.31
C LYS A 43 14.15 -5.26 -4.33
N GLU A 44 15.14 -4.51 -4.82
CA GLU A 44 15.09 -3.04 -4.94
C GLU A 44 14.06 -2.63 -6.00
N THR A 45 14.05 -3.28 -7.18
CA THR A 45 13.02 -3.04 -8.19
C THR A 45 11.62 -3.31 -7.67
N VAL A 46 11.40 -4.43 -6.95
CA VAL A 46 10.06 -4.71 -6.38
C VAL A 46 9.70 -3.71 -5.27
N GLN A 47 10.67 -3.22 -4.50
CA GLN A 47 10.44 -2.18 -3.50
C GLN A 47 9.95 -0.87 -4.14
N GLU A 48 10.57 -0.45 -5.24
CA GLU A 48 10.14 0.69 -6.06
C GLU A 48 8.74 0.43 -6.63
N CYS A 49 8.52 -0.72 -7.26
CA CYS A 49 7.22 -1.08 -7.84
C CYS A 49 6.09 -1.10 -6.81
N VAL A 50 6.33 -1.59 -5.58
CA VAL A 50 5.32 -1.61 -4.52
C VAL A 50 4.99 -0.19 -4.04
N SER A 51 5.98 0.69 -4.00
CA SER A 51 5.79 2.09 -3.60
C SER A 51 4.98 2.85 -4.64
N GLU A 52 5.26 2.59 -5.92
CA GLU A 52 4.47 3.13 -7.04
C GLU A 52 3.06 2.53 -7.04
N PHE A 53 2.91 1.24 -6.80
CA PHE A 53 1.61 0.58 -6.72
C PHE A 53 0.72 1.20 -5.63
N ILE A 54 1.27 1.47 -4.43
CA ILE A 54 0.53 2.15 -3.35
C ILE A 54 0.08 3.54 -3.82
N SER A 55 0.98 4.29 -4.45
CA SER A 55 0.69 5.64 -4.95
C SER A 55 -0.39 5.62 -6.02
N PHE A 56 -0.31 4.69 -6.97
CA PHE A 56 -1.24 4.54 -8.08
C PHE A 56 -2.66 4.16 -7.64
N ILE A 57 -2.80 3.17 -6.75
CA ILE A 57 -4.12 2.82 -6.22
C ILE A 57 -4.70 3.98 -5.39
N THR A 58 -3.85 4.63 -4.58
CA THR A 58 -4.30 5.72 -3.70
C THR A 58 -4.70 6.96 -4.48
N SER A 59 -4.03 7.26 -5.61
CA SER A 59 -4.42 8.38 -6.47
C SER A 59 -5.80 8.15 -7.09
N GLU A 60 -6.08 6.97 -7.62
CA GLU A 60 -7.38 6.65 -8.21
C GLU A 60 -8.51 6.69 -7.17
N ALA A 61 -8.26 6.17 -5.96
CA ALA A 61 -9.20 6.26 -4.85
C ALA A 61 -9.42 7.72 -4.38
N SER A 62 -8.36 8.52 -4.36
CA SER A 62 -8.41 9.95 -4.04
C SER A 62 -9.27 10.70 -5.06
N ASP A 63 -9.07 10.45 -6.36
CA ASP A 63 -9.83 11.12 -7.42
C ASP A 63 -11.32 10.82 -7.30
N LYS A 64 -11.69 9.55 -7.04
CA LYS A 64 -13.08 9.20 -6.72
C LYS A 64 -13.63 9.96 -5.51
N CYS A 65 -12.89 9.95 -4.40
CA CYS A 65 -13.27 10.63 -3.16
C CYS A 65 -13.51 12.13 -3.40
N GLN A 66 -12.64 12.78 -4.17
CA GLN A 66 -12.74 14.19 -4.51
C GLN A 66 -13.93 14.49 -5.44
N ARG A 67 -14.19 13.65 -6.46
CA ARG A 67 -15.39 13.75 -7.31
C ARG A 67 -16.68 13.68 -6.48
N GLU A 68 -16.68 12.86 -5.43
CA GLU A 68 -17.78 12.75 -4.47
C GLU A 68 -17.79 13.88 -3.41
N LYS A 69 -16.95 14.91 -3.55
CA LYS A 69 -16.82 16.07 -2.63
C LYS A 69 -16.44 15.68 -1.20
N ARG A 70 -15.80 14.53 -1.01
CA ARG A 70 -15.27 14.09 0.28
C ARG A 70 -13.77 14.41 0.39
N LYS A 71 -13.31 14.65 1.62
CA LYS A 71 -11.89 14.93 1.92
C LYS A 71 -11.12 13.74 2.50
N THR A 72 -11.83 12.65 2.81
CA THR A 72 -11.28 11.47 3.48
C THR A 72 -11.60 10.24 2.65
N ILE A 73 -10.53 9.58 2.19
CA ILE A 73 -10.60 8.30 1.47
C ILE A 73 -11.02 7.22 2.48
N ASN A 74 -11.95 6.36 2.08
CA ASN A 74 -12.38 5.22 2.88
C ASN A 74 -12.09 3.87 2.19
N GLY A 75 -12.39 2.77 2.87
CA GLY A 75 -12.15 1.42 2.32
C GLY A 75 -12.96 1.10 1.06
N ASP A 76 -14.14 1.69 0.89
CA ASP A 76 -14.98 1.47 -0.29
C ASP A 76 -14.43 2.20 -1.53
N ASP A 77 -13.69 3.29 -1.32
CA ASP A 77 -12.93 3.97 -2.39
C ASP A 77 -11.78 3.12 -2.89
N LEU A 78 -11.05 2.47 -1.99
CA LEU A 78 -9.96 1.55 -2.35
C LEU A 78 -10.49 0.33 -3.09
N LEU A 79 -11.62 -0.25 -2.66
CA LEU A 79 -12.26 -1.36 -3.37
C LEU A 79 -12.71 -0.95 -4.77
N TRP A 80 -13.25 0.26 -4.92
CA TRP A 80 -13.60 0.80 -6.24
C TRP A 80 -12.36 0.98 -7.12
N ALA A 81 -11.30 1.59 -6.61
CA ALA A 81 -10.06 1.82 -7.36
C ALA A 81 -9.43 0.50 -7.84
N MET A 82 -9.35 -0.51 -6.97
CA MET A 82 -8.87 -1.84 -7.33
C MET A 82 -9.69 -2.45 -8.50
N SER A 83 -11.01 -2.29 -8.49
CA SER A 83 -11.86 -2.80 -9.58
C SER A 83 -11.66 -1.99 -10.87
N THR A 84 -11.60 -0.67 -10.79
CA THR A 84 -11.41 0.20 -11.96
C THR A 84 -10.08 -0.05 -12.66
N LEU A 85 -9.03 -0.36 -11.89
CA LEU A 85 -7.68 -0.56 -12.39
C LEU A 85 -7.38 -2.00 -12.84
N GLY A 86 -8.37 -2.91 -12.81
CA GLY A 86 -8.20 -4.29 -13.30
C GLY A 86 -7.61 -5.26 -12.27
N PHE A 87 -7.75 -4.97 -10.98
CA PHE A 87 -7.31 -5.82 -9.86
C PHE A 87 -8.49 -6.56 -9.20
N GLU A 88 -9.47 -7.02 -9.98
CA GLU A 88 -10.73 -7.60 -9.49
C GLU A 88 -10.52 -8.83 -8.60
N GLU A 89 -9.49 -9.63 -8.86
CA GLU A 89 -9.12 -10.82 -8.08
C GLU A 89 -8.83 -10.48 -6.60
N TYR A 90 -8.42 -9.23 -6.31
CA TYR A 90 -8.15 -8.76 -4.96
C TYR A 90 -9.41 -8.27 -4.22
N ILE A 91 -10.53 -8.03 -4.91
CA ILE A 91 -11.73 -7.43 -4.31
C ILE A 91 -12.35 -8.33 -3.23
N ARG A 92 -12.48 -9.62 -3.53
CA ARG A 92 -13.04 -10.59 -2.58
C ARG A 92 -12.24 -10.65 -1.27
N PRO A 93 -10.92 -10.90 -1.28
CA PRO A 93 -10.14 -10.93 -0.04
C PRO A 93 -10.13 -9.57 0.68
N LEU A 94 -10.06 -8.45 -0.05
CA LEU A 94 -10.08 -7.12 0.56
C LEU A 94 -11.40 -6.79 1.25
N ARG A 95 -12.54 -7.23 0.71
CA ARG A 95 -13.85 -7.07 1.38
C ARG A 95 -13.92 -7.82 2.71
N VAL A 96 -13.42 -9.05 2.74
CA VAL A 96 -13.35 -9.84 3.99
C VAL A 96 -12.48 -9.12 5.02
N TYR A 97 -11.32 -8.60 4.59
CA TYR A 97 -10.43 -7.84 5.46
C TYR A 97 -11.07 -6.56 5.99
N LEU A 98 -11.74 -5.78 5.12
CA LEU A 98 -12.42 -4.54 5.50
C LEU A 98 -13.54 -4.79 6.52
N GLN A 99 -14.33 -5.86 6.33
CA GLN A 99 -15.36 -6.26 7.28
C GLN A 99 -14.74 -6.66 8.62
N GLY A 100 -13.67 -7.45 8.61
CA GLY A 100 -12.93 -7.82 9.82
C GLY A 100 -12.40 -6.61 10.58
N TYR A 101 -11.80 -5.65 9.87
CA TYR A 101 -11.31 -4.40 10.44
C TYR A 101 -12.44 -3.60 11.11
N ARG A 102 -13.57 -3.42 10.42
CA ARG A 102 -14.75 -2.72 10.96
C ARG A 102 -15.30 -3.39 12.22
N ASN A 103 -15.36 -4.72 12.25
CA ASN A 103 -15.81 -5.47 13.43
C ASN A 103 -14.87 -5.26 14.61
N VAL A 104 -13.56 -5.37 14.38
CA VAL A 104 -12.54 -5.16 15.42
C VAL A 104 -12.57 -3.73 15.95
N SER A 105 -12.62 -2.73 15.06
CA SER A 105 -12.77 -1.33 15.47
C SER A 105 -14.03 -1.12 16.31
N SER A 106 -15.17 -1.71 15.91
CA SER A 106 -16.42 -1.62 16.67
C SER A 106 -16.30 -2.26 18.07
N ILE A 107 -15.59 -3.38 18.21
CA ILE A 107 -15.34 -4.02 19.51
C ILE A 107 -14.47 -3.14 20.39
N PHE A 108 -13.37 -2.59 19.84
CA PHE A 108 -12.51 -1.67 20.57
C PHE A 108 -13.26 -0.41 21.02
N PHE A 109 -14.14 0.15 20.17
CA PHE A 109 -15.00 1.27 20.59
C PHE A 109 -16.00 0.87 21.66
N HIS A 110 -16.48 -0.38 21.68
CA HIS A 110 -17.38 -0.86 22.73
C HIS A 110 -16.63 -1.10 24.06
N GLU A 111 -15.47 -1.76 24.06
CA GLU A 111 -14.68 -2.02 25.28
C GLU A 111 -13.98 -0.80 25.87
N LEU A 112 -13.81 0.29 25.12
CA LEU A 112 -13.27 1.55 25.65
C LEU A 112 -14.37 2.53 26.12
N VAL A 113 -15.62 2.31 25.71
CA VAL A 113 -16.76 3.17 26.06
C VAL A 113 -17.67 2.50 27.11
N PHE A 114 -17.43 1.24 27.45
CA PHE A 114 -18.00 0.51 28.60
C PHE A 114 -16.88 0.01 29.51
#